data_AF-A0A4Q2KVA5-F1
#
_entry.id   AF-A0A4Q2KVA5-F1
#
_cell.length_a   1.000
_cell.length_b   1.000
_cell.length_c   1.000
_cell.angle_alpha   90.00
_cell.angle_beta   90.00
_cell.angle_gamma   90.00
#
_symmetry.space_group_name_H-M   'P 1'
#
loop_
_entity.id
_entity.type
_entity.pdbx_description
1 polymer ?
#
loop_
_entity_poly.entity_id
_entity_poly.type
_entity_poly.pdbx_seq_one_letter_code
_entity_poly.pdbx_strand_id
1 'polypeptide(L)' 'MFHASNDGERWEFVRSFAFGAAGPVRTGFGVQAPTGEGCKVTFDDIQFEQETLQSLRDGS' A
#
# COMPACT_ATOMS: atom_id res chain seq x y z
N MET A 1 -4.15 -4.56 5.47
CA MET A 1 -4.70 -3.20 5.65
C MET A 1 -4.01 -2.24 4.70
N PHE A 2 -4.62 -1.11 4.40
CA PHE A 2 -4.03 -0.06 3.56
C PHE A 2 -4.20 1.30 4.21
N HIS A 3 -3.15 2.10 4.08
CA HIS A 3 -3.10 3.53 4.34
C HIS A 3 -2.60 4.25 3.09
N ALA A 4 -2.90 5.54 2.98
CA ALA A 4 -2.41 6.39 1.90
C ALA A 4 -2.03 7.76 2.45
N SER A 5 -1.10 8.43 1.79
CA SER A 5 -0.64 9.77 2.12
C SER A 5 -0.48 10.61 0.86
N ASN A 6 -0.73 11.92 0.97
CA ASN A 6 -0.45 12.90 -0.08
C ASN A 6 0.88 13.64 0.13
N ASP A 7 1.42 13.60 1.35
CA ASP A 7 2.61 14.36 1.76
C ASP A 7 3.76 13.47 2.25
N GLY A 8 3.51 12.17 2.46
CA GLY A 8 4.48 11.23 3.02
C GLY A 8 4.66 11.33 4.53
N GLU A 9 3.97 12.26 5.20
CA GLU A 9 4.09 12.51 6.64
C GLU A 9 2.87 11.99 7.42
N ARG A 10 1.66 12.20 6.87
CA ARG A 10 0.41 11.75 7.50
C ARG A 10 -0.23 10.64 6.69
N TRP A 11 -0.57 9.55 7.36
CA TRP A 11 -1.12 8.36 6.72
C TRP A 11 -2.58 8.15 7.11
N GLU A 12 -3.49 8.21 6.15
CA GLU A 12 -4.92 8.02 6.39
C GLU A 12 -5.31 6.55 6.25
N PHE A 13 -6.06 6.02 7.22
CA PHE A 13 -6.60 4.67 7.14
C PHE A 13 -7.60 4.55 5.99
N VAL A 14 -7.33 3.66 5.03
CA VAL A 14 -8.21 3.41 3.88
C VAL A 14 -9.07 2.16 4.11
N ARG A 15 -8.44 1.03 4.47
CA ARG A 15 -9.16 -0.25 4.59
C ARG A 15 -8.42 -1.27 5.45
N SER A 16 -9.18 -2.08 6.21
CA SER A 16 -8.71 -3.33 6.80
C SER A 16 -9.32 -4.52 6.05
N PHE A 17 -8.56 -5.60 5.91
CA PHE A 17 -8.95 -6.81 5.19
C PHE A 17 -8.14 -8.01 5.69
N ALA A 18 -8.65 -9.20 5.45
CA ALA A 18 -7.98 -10.48 5.72
C ALA A 18 -7.83 -11.28 4.43
N PHE A 19 -6.75 -12.07 4.32
CA PHE A 19 -6.46 -12.88 3.13
C PHE A 19 -7.15 -14.24 3.09
N GLY A 20 -7.85 -14.64 4.17
CA GLY A 20 -8.68 -15.86 4.21
C GLY A 20 -7.92 -17.19 4.16
N ALA A 21 -6.59 -17.19 4.04
CA ALA A 21 -5.74 -18.37 4.07
C ALA A 21 -4.37 -18.07 4.68
N ALA A 22 -3.73 -19.09 5.25
CA ALA A 22 -2.35 -19.00 5.75
C ALA A 22 -1.36 -19.25 4.61
N GLY A 23 -0.28 -18.47 4.56
CA GLY A 23 0.79 -18.64 3.58
C GLY A 23 1.58 -17.35 3.34
N PRO A 24 2.70 -17.44 2.60
CA PRO A 24 3.47 -16.26 2.22
C PRO A 24 2.64 -15.36 1.30
N VAL A 25 2.62 -14.07 1.60
CA VAL A 25 1.99 -13.03 0.77
C VAL A 25 3.08 -12.35 -0.07
N ARG A 26 2.75 -12.00 -1.31
CA ARG A 26 3.59 -11.14 -2.15
C ARG A 26 3.01 -9.74 -2.17
N THR A 27 3.90 -8.75 -2.07
CA THR A 27 3.57 -7.33 -2.22
C THR A 27 4.48 -6.73 -3.28
N GLY A 28 4.05 -5.64 -3.91
CA GLY A 28 4.79 -4.96 -4.96
C GLY A 28 3.98 -3.85 -5.60
N PHE A 29 4.59 -3.23 -6.61
CA PHE A 29 4.01 -2.12 -7.35
C PHE A 29 3.25 -2.60 -8.57
N GLY A 30 2.11 -1.97 -8.86
CA GLY A 30 1.25 -2.33 -9.98
C GLY A 30 0.75 -1.09 -10.71
N VAL A 31 0.81 -1.13 -12.03
CA VAL A 31 0.20 -0.14 -12.92
C VAL A 31 -0.64 -0.88 -13.96
N GLN A 32 -1.81 -0.34 -14.26
CA GLN A 32 -2.70 -0.89 -15.29
C GLN A 32 -3.40 0.23 -16.04
N ALA A 33 -3.65 -0.02 -17.33
CA ALA A 33 -4.50 0.81 -18.18
C ALA A 33 -5.57 -0.11 -18.82
N PRO A 34 -6.62 -0.50 -18.08
CA PRO A 34 -7.53 -1.57 -18.51
C PRO A 34 -8.24 -1.29 -19.84
N THR A 35 -8.45 -0.02 -20.17
CA THR A 35 -9.16 0.43 -21.38
C THR A 35 -8.37 1.45 -22.20
N GLY A 36 -7.12 1.74 -21.84
CA GLY A 36 -6.31 2.81 -22.44
C GLY A 36 -5.05 2.30 -23.14
N GLU A 37 -4.35 3.19 -23.84
CA GLU A 37 -3.13 2.86 -24.60
C GLU A 37 -1.92 2.50 -23.73
N GLY A 38 -1.99 2.81 -22.43
CA GLY A 38 -0.94 2.51 -21.46
C GLY A 38 -0.94 3.52 -20.32
N CYS A 39 -0.16 3.22 -19.28
CA CYS A 39 0.10 4.14 -18.18
C CYS A 39 1.58 4.03 -17.81
N LYS A 40 2.34 5.09 -18.09
CA LYS A 40 3.75 5.19 -17.73
C LYS A 40 3.85 5.87 -16.37
N VAL A 41 4.40 5.17 -15.39
CA VAL A 41 4.57 5.66 -14.02
C VAL A 41 6.00 5.40 -13.54
N THR A 42 6.46 6.23 -12.62
CA THR A 42 7.66 6.01 -11.83
C THR A 42 7.23 5.75 -10.39
N PHE A 43 7.84 4.76 -9.75
CA PHE A 43 7.78 4.56 -8.31
C PHE A 43 9.14 4.94 -7.74
N ASP A 44 9.17 5.85 -6.78
CA ASP A 44 10.35 6.34 -6.07
C ASP A 44 10.13 6.25 -4.54
N ASP A 45 11.17 6.61 -3.77
CA ASP A 45 11.17 6.60 -2.30
C ASP A 45 10.67 5.28 -1.66
N ILE A 46 11.03 4.16 -2.28
CA ILE A 46 10.58 2.82 -1.91
C ILE A 46 11.26 2.36 -0.61
N GLN A 47 10.45 2.08 0.41
CA GLN A 47 10.89 1.51 1.69
C GLN A 47 10.11 0.21 2.00
N PHE A 48 10.81 -0.77 2.57
CA PHE A 48 10.22 -2.02 3.05
C PHE A 48 10.78 -2.37 4.41
N GLU A 49 9.91 -2.43 5.40
CA GLU A 49 10.25 -2.72 6.79
C GLU A 49 9.38 -3.85 7.31
N GLN A 50 9.97 -4.71 8.14
CA GLN A 50 9.28 -5.86 8.73
C GLN A 50 8.75 -5.50 10.12
N GLU A 51 7.93 -4.45 10.18
CA GLU A 51 7.33 -3.95 11.41
C GLU A 51 5.80 -4.09 11.39
N THR A 52 5.20 -4.08 12.57
CA THR A 52 3.75 -4.13 12.76
C THR A 52 3.28 -2.86 13.43
N LEU A 53 2.23 -2.26 12.87
CA LEU A 53 1.59 -1.07 13.44
C LEU A 53 0.99 -1.38 14.82
N GLN A 54 1.23 -0.50 15.78
CA GLN A 54 0.68 -0.60 17.14
C GLN A 54 -0.80 -0.18 17.18
N SER A 55 -1.17 0.82 16.37
CA SER A 55 -2.54 1.27 16.18
C SER A 55 -2.82 1.43 14.69
N LEU A 56 -4.00 0.98 14.25
CA LEU A 56 -4.37 1.03 12.84
C LEU A 56 -4.88 2.41 12.39
N ARG A 57 -5.09 3.35 13.33
CA ARG A 57 -5.85 4.60 13.12
C ARG A 57 -5.21 5.84 13.78
N ASP A 58 -3.98 5.72 14.26
CA ASP A 58 -3.22 6.85 14.84
C ASP A 58 -2.73 7.85 13.78
N GLY A 59 -2.57 7.40 12.54
CA GLY A 59 -2.26 8.25 11.39
C GLY A 59 -0.79 8.58 11.22
N SER A 60 0.08 7.86 11.94
CA SER A 60 1.54 7.86 11.80
C SER A 60 2.03 6.88 10.76
#